data_AF-A0A0S8DLH2-F1
#
_entry.id   AF-A0A0S8DLH2-F1
#
_cell.length_a   1.000
_cell.length_b   1.000
_cell.length_c   1.000
_cell.angle_alpha   90.00
_cell.angle_beta   90.00
_cell.angle_gamma   90.00
#
_symmetry.space_group_name_H-M   'P 1'
#
loop_
_entity.id
_entity.type
_entity.pdbx_description
1 polymer ?
#
loop_
_entity_poly.entity_id
_entity_poly.type
_entity_poly.pdbx_seq_one_letter_code
_entity_poly.pdbx_strand_id
1 'polypeptide(L)'
;MIGKRKPTHPGEVLSEDVIKPLGLTVTEAAKRLGVTRKTLSTLLNGKASLSPEMAVRIAKATNTSAESWLYMQAKLDLWIASKKSPKVKDLKEIAV
;
A
#
# COMPACT_ATOMS: atom_id res chain seq x y z
N MET A 1 -5.72 12.43 11.73
CA MET A 1 -4.83 12.08 12.87
C MET A 1 -4.15 10.74 12.58
N ILE A 2 -2.86 10.60 12.88
CA ILE A 2 -2.12 9.34 12.72
C ILE A 2 -2.50 8.42 13.89
N GLY A 3 -3.04 7.23 13.61
CA GLY A 3 -3.51 6.31 14.64
C GLY A 3 -2.38 5.70 15.48
N LYS A 4 -2.68 5.26 16.72
CA LYS A 4 -1.71 4.55 17.57
C LYS A 4 -1.32 3.19 16.99
N ARG A 5 -2.28 2.44 16.46
CA ARG A 5 -2.07 1.10 15.88
C ARG A 5 -1.47 1.18 14.48
N LYS A 6 -0.53 0.27 14.18
CA LYS A 6 0.05 0.10 12.84
C LYS A 6 -1.05 -0.23 11.81
N PRO A 7 -1.20 0.55 10.73
CA PRO A 7 -2.08 0.21 9.62
C PRO A 7 -1.64 -1.10 8.94
N THR A 8 -2.60 -1.89 8.47
CA THR A 8 -2.32 -3.11 7.69
C THR A 8 -1.72 -2.75 6.33
N HIS A 9 -0.74 -3.51 5.87
CA HIS A 9 -0.11 -3.29 4.58
C HIS A 9 -1.11 -3.59 3.43
N PRO A 10 -1.21 -2.76 2.37
CA PRO A 10 -2.13 -3.02 1.26
C PRO A 10 -1.93 -4.39 0.59
N GLY A 11 -0.68 -4.85 0.51
CA GLY A 11 -0.36 -6.19 0.01
C GLY A 11 -0.87 -7.34 0.89
N GLU A 12 -0.94 -7.17 2.21
CA GLU A 12 -1.54 -8.17 3.10
C GLU A 12 -3.05 -8.24 2.85
N VAL A 13 -3.72 -7.09 2.71
CA VAL A 13 -5.15 -7.02 2.36
C VAL A 13 -5.41 -7.65 0.98
N LEU A 14 -4.58 -7.37 -0.02
CA LEU A 14 -4.69 -8.01 -1.33
C LEU A 14 -4.54 -9.54 -1.25
N SER A 15 -3.66 -10.04 -0.38
CA SER A 15 -3.49 -11.47 -0.15
C SER A 15 -4.74 -12.09 0.47
N GLU A 16 -5.18 -11.56 1.61
CA GLU A 16 -6.24 -12.18 2.42
C GLU A 16 -7.64 -11.98 1.87
N ASP A 17 -7.92 -10.80 1.29
CA ASP A 17 -9.29 -10.42 0.95
C ASP A 17 -9.60 -10.58 -0.55
N VAL A 18 -8.58 -10.80 -1.38
CA VAL A 18 -8.74 -10.91 -2.85
C VAL A 18 -8.12 -12.21 -3.39
N ILE A 19 -6.82 -12.42 -3.22
CA ILE A 19 -6.13 -13.54 -3.87
C ILE A 19 -6.55 -14.89 -3.29
N LYS A 20 -6.52 -15.03 -1.96
CA LYS A 20 -6.90 -16.29 -1.29
C LYS A 20 -8.39 -16.64 -1.49
N PRO A 21 -9.36 -15.72 -1.34
CA PRO A 21 -10.78 -16.05 -1.53
C PRO A 21 -11.11 -16.42 -2.99
N LEU A 22 -10.37 -15.89 -3.97
CA LEU A 22 -10.51 -16.26 -5.37
C LEU A 22 -9.75 -17.55 -5.74
N GLY A 23 -9.06 -18.20 -4.79
CA GLY A 23 -8.29 -19.41 -5.04
C GLY A 23 -7.11 -19.20 -5.99
N LEU A 24 -6.63 -17.97 -6.15
CA LEU A 24 -5.57 -17.63 -7.09
C LEU A 24 -4.20 -17.93 -6.51
N THR A 25 -3.33 -18.53 -7.31
CA THR A 25 -1.90 -18.57 -6.97
C THR A 25 -1.27 -17.20 -7.20
N VAL A 26 -0.15 -16.92 -6.50
CA VAL A 26 0.62 -15.67 -6.72
C VAL A 26 1.05 -15.54 -8.19
N THR A 27 1.36 -16.66 -8.87
CA THR A 27 1.73 -16.65 -10.28
C THR A 27 0.57 -16.21 -11.17
N GLU A 28 -0.62 -16.76 -10.94
CA GLU A 28 -1.81 -16.42 -11.73
C GLU A 28 -2.25 -14.97 -11.47
N ALA A 29 -2.26 -14.54 -10.21
CA ALA A 29 -2.57 -13.15 -9.86
C ALA A 29 -1.56 -12.16 -10.49
N ALA A 30 -0.27 -12.48 -10.49
CA ALA A 30 0.75 -11.64 -11.10
C ALA A 30 0.54 -11.51 -12.62
N LYS A 31 0.22 -12.63 -13.29
CA LYS A 31 -0.11 -12.65 -14.72
C LYS A 31 -1.31 -11.76 -15.03
N ARG A 32 -2.40 -11.87 -14.25
CA ARG A 32 -3.61 -11.03 -14.41
C ARG A 32 -3.35 -9.56 -14.17
N LEU A 33 -2.50 -9.23 -13.20
CA LEU A 33 -2.09 -7.85 -12.93
C LEU A 33 -1.04 -7.31 -13.92
N GLY A 34 -0.50 -8.17 -14.80
CA GLY A 34 0.52 -7.81 -15.79
C GLY A 34 1.86 -7.42 -15.15
N VAL A 35 2.26 -8.11 -14.08
CA VAL A 35 3.51 -7.86 -13.34
C VAL A 35 4.27 -9.17 -13.12
N THR A 36 5.55 -9.07 -12.73
CA THR A 36 6.32 -10.27 -12.40
C THR A 36 5.80 -10.92 -11.11
N ARG A 37 5.92 -12.25 -11.01
CA ARG A 37 5.63 -13.00 -9.77
C ARG A 37 6.43 -12.46 -8.58
N LYS A 38 7.68 -12.06 -8.81
CA LYS A 38 8.56 -11.50 -7.76
C LYS A 38 7.99 -10.19 -7.24
N THR A 39 7.60 -9.27 -8.14
CA THR A 39 7.00 -7.97 -7.79
C THR A 39 5.75 -8.16 -6.93
N LEU A 40 4.83 -9.02 -7.37
CA LEU A 40 3.60 -9.28 -6.60
C LEU A 40 3.94 -9.93 -5.26
N SER A 41 4.79 -10.96 -5.24
CA SER A 41 5.20 -11.63 -3.99
C SER A 41 5.80 -10.66 -2.97
N THR A 42 6.68 -9.75 -3.40
CA THR A 42 7.26 -8.75 -2.49
C THR A 42 6.21 -7.79 -1.92
N LEU A 43 5.22 -7.39 -2.72
CA LEU A 43 4.09 -6.58 -2.27
C LEU A 43 3.24 -7.33 -1.25
N LEU A 44 2.82 -8.56 -1.56
CA LEU A 44 1.95 -9.39 -0.71
C LEU A 44 2.59 -9.68 0.65
N ASN A 45 3.91 -9.82 0.69
CA ASN A 45 4.67 -10.05 1.93
C ASN A 45 5.01 -8.76 2.69
N GLY A 46 4.48 -7.59 2.29
CA GLY A 46 4.75 -6.32 2.95
C GLY A 46 6.19 -5.82 2.83
N LYS A 47 6.97 -6.36 1.87
CA LYS A 47 8.39 -6.01 1.66
C LYS A 47 8.58 -4.88 0.64
N ALA A 48 7.55 -4.56 -0.13
CA ALA A 48 7.53 -3.46 -1.08
C ALA A 48 6.26 -2.63 -0.88
N SER A 49 6.38 -1.31 -0.91
CA SER A 49 5.23 -0.42 -0.90
C SER A 49 4.39 -0.56 -2.17
N LEU A 50 3.09 -0.34 -2.05
CA LEU A 50 2.18 -0.23 -3.18
C LEU A 50 2.47 1.05 -3.97
N SER A 51 2.86 0.93 -5.25
CA SER A 51 2.99 2.07 -6.16
C SER A 51 1.64 2.52 -6.73
N PRO A 52 1.52 3.77 -7.22
CA PRO A 52 0.33 4.23 -7.94
C PRO A 52 -0.02 3.36 -9.15
N GLU A 53 0.98 2.92 -9.92
CA GLU A 53 0.76 2.04 -11.06
C GLU A 53 0.16 0.69 -10.63
N MET A 54 0.68 0.10 -9.55
CA MET A 54 0.14 -1.14 -9.00
C MET A 54 -1.29 -0.95 -8.46
N ALA A 55 -1.57 0.19 -7.82
CA ALA A 55 -2.92 0.53 -7.37
C ALA A 55 -3.92 0.56 -8.53
N VAL A 56 -3.55 1.17 -9.67
CA VAL A 56 -4.38 1.19 -10.88
C VAL A 56 -4.58 -0.23 -11.45
N ARG A 57 -3.55 -1.07 -11.45
CA ARG A 57 -3.65 -2.48 -11.90
C ARG A 57 -4.62 -3.27 -11.03
N ILE A 58 -4.52 -3.15 -9.71
CA ILE A 58 -5.42 -3.84 -8.76
C ILE A 58 -6.85 -3.32 -8.90
N ALA A 59 -7.04 -2.00 -8.97
CA ALA A 59 -8.35 -1.36 -9.13
C ALA A 59 -9.09 -1.90 -10.36
N LYS A 60 -8.41 -1.94 -11.52
CA LYS A 60 -8.96 -2.51 -12.76
C LYS A 60 -9.28 -4.00 -12.62
N ALA A 61 -8.42 -4.79 -11.96
CA ALA A 61 -8.61 -6.23 -11.80
C ALA A 61 -9.70 -6.61 -10.79
N THR A 62 -10.05 -5.71 -9.86
CA THR A 62 -11.00 -5.98 -8.76
C THR A 62 -12.27 -5.14 -8.84
N ASN A 63 -12.40 -4.26 -9.84
CA ASN A 63 -13.48 -3.28 -9.95
C ASN A 63 -13.62 -2.40 -8.68
N THR A 64 -12.49 -1.93 -8.17
CA THR A 64 -12.38 -1.03 -7.00
C THR A 64 -11.68 0.28 -7.38
N SER A 65 -11.44 1.20 -6.44
CA SER A 65 -10.75 2.47 -6.70
C SER A 65 -9.25 2.41 -6.38
N ALA A 66 -8.42 2.95 -7.27
CA ALA A 66 -6.97 3.03 -7.07
C ALA A 66 -6.61 3.93 -5.87
N GLU A 67 -7.41 4.97 -5.65
CA GLU A 67 -7.32 5.90 -4.53
C GLU A 67 -7.48 5.19 -3.19
N SER A 68 -8.38 4.20 -3.09
CA SER A 68 -8.56 3.43 -1.85
C SER A 68 -7.29 2.66 -1.49
N TRP A 69 -6.69 1.98 -2.47
CA TRP A 69 -5.45 1.22 -2.28
C TRP A 69 -4.27 2.14 -1.94
N LEU A 70 -4.14 3.27 -2.64
CA LEU A 70 -3.11 4.27 -2.34
C LEU A 70 -3.30 4.91 -0.97
N TYR A 71 -4.53 5.16 -0.56
CA TYR A 71 -4.83 5.72 0.75
C TYR A 71 -4.42 4.78 1.89
N MET A 72 -4.56 3.47 1.70
CA MET A 72 -4.03 2.48 2.64
C MET A 72 -2.51 2.55 2.75
N GLN A 73 -1.81 2.65 1.61
CA GLN A 73 -0.35 2.81 1.60
C GLN A 73 0.07 4.11 2.29
N ALA A 74 -0.58 5.23 1.97
CA ALA A 74 -0.31 6.52 2.57
C ALA A 74 -0.51 6.51 4.09
N LYS A 75 -1.55 5.83 4.59
CA LYS A 75 -1.75 5.64 6.03
C LYS A 75 -0.58 4.92 6.68
N LEU A 76 -0.12 3.82 6.07
CA LEU A 76 1.02 3.06 6.57
C LEU A 76 2.30 3.90 6.54
N ASP A 77 2.58 4.60 5.44
CA ASP A 77 3.78 5.42 5.27
C ASP A 77 3.81 6.57 6.28
N LEU A 78 2.68 7.25 6.48
CA LEU A 78 2.53 8.30 7.51
C LEU A 78 2.74 7.72 8.91
N TRP A 79 2.19 6.54 9.21
CA TRP A 79 2.41 5.89 10.50
C TRP A 79 3.91 5.58 10.72
N ILE A 80 4.60 5.03 9.71
CA ILE A 80 6.05 4.76 9.79
C ILE A 80 6.84 6.07 9.96
N ALA A 81 6.52 7.10 9.17
CA ALA A 81 7.17 8.40 9.24
C ALA A 81 6.98 9.07 10.61
N SER A 82 5.79 8.94 11.22
CA SER A 82 5.50 9.48 12.55
C SER A 82 6.39 8.89 13.65
N LYS A 83 6.91 7.66 13.46
CA LYS A 83 7.84 7.04 14.42
C LYS A 83 9.25 7.62 14.36
N LYS A 84 9.59 8.30 13.26
CA LYS A 84 10.91 8.89 13.06
C LYS A 84 11.03 10.31 13.64
N SER A 85 9.93 10.91 14.07
CA SER A 85 9.87 12.26 14.68
C SER A 85 10.76 13.29 13.95
N PRO A 86 10.44 13.64 12.68
CA PRO A 86 11.26 14.58 11.93
C PRO A 86 11.30 15.94 12.64
N LYS A 87 12.51 16.50 12.79
CA LYS A 87 12.69 17.85 13.32
C LYS A 87 12.18 18.85 12.27
N VAL A 88 11.19 19.65 12.67
CA VAL A 88 10.64 20.74 11.86
C VAL A 88 10.69 22.01 12.68
N LYS A 89 10.85 23.17 12.03
CA LYS A 89 10.58 24.47 12.62
C LYS A 89 9.17 24.89 12.24
N ASP A 90 8.51 25.66 13.10
CA ASP A 90 7.18 26.16 12.76
C ASP A 90 7.30 27.15 11.59
N LEU A 91 6.49 26.97 10.55
CA LEU A 91 6.51 27.86 9.38
C LEU A 91 6.07 29.28 9.71
N LYS A 92 5.45 29.48 10.88
CA LYS A 92 5.11 30.81 11.41
C LYS A 92 6.28 31.52 12.09
N GLU A 93 7.43 30.86 12.31
CA GLU A 93 8.66 31.47 12.83
C GLU A 93 9.49 32.21 11.73
N ILE A 94 8.84 32.74 10.70
CA ILE A 94 9.49 33.77 9.89
C ILE A 94 9.42 35.06 10.71
N ALA A 95 10.51 35.30 11.44
CA ALA A 95 10.72 36.45 12.28
C ALA A 95 10.36 37.77 11.55
N VAL A 96 9.57 38.58 12.24
CA VAL A 96 9.53 40.04 12.07
C VAL A 96 10.91 40.60 12.41
#